data_AF-A0A3R8ISR6-F1
#
_entry.id   AF-A0A3R8ISR6-F1
#
_cell.length_a   1.000
_cell.length_b   1.000
_cell.length_c   1.000
_cell.angle_alpha   90.00
_cell.angle_beta   90.00
_cell.angle_gamma   90.00
#
_symmetry.space_group_name_H-M   'P 1'
#
loop_
_entity.id
_entity.type
_entity.pdbx_description
1 polymer ?
#
loop_
_entity_poly.entity_id
_entity_poly.type
_entity_poly.pdbx_seq_one_letter_code
_entity_poly.pdbx_strand_id
1 'polypeptide(L)'
;MNDASHSESSAVSSISAAPGTGAAVYVPEHTEQIVAHIEKHAGVPARVLHAVDSADQAAVDIHVVEPSEARPFRTFVTAGMSDFAMVPPKMYSDWKYAELFLCLPTSWRIDYDNWQKDENAWPLRILANIARLPHRHATWIWYGQTLPNGNPPTPLAPSVGFTSLVLLTPVRLPEDFLELPIDGKTDADKKTLHFFSLVPIYADEEKLKTQQGIEALEKALQAGGCTELLKADRASVVVKTPKKSFWGRLFG
;
A
#
# COMPACT_ATOMS: atom_id res chain seq x y z
N MET A 1 -18.04 12.71 35.69
CA MET A 1 -16.98 13.71 35.47
C MET A 1 -15.64 13.01 35.45
N ASN A 2 -14.73 13.51 34.60
CA ASN A 2 -13.38 13.04 34.23
C ASN A 2 -13.44 11.84 33.27
N ASP A 3 -13.45 12.01 31.95
CA ASP A 3 -12.61 12.84 31.06
C ASP A 3 -11.11 12.53 31.21
N ALA A 4 -10.63 11.69 30.30
CA ALA A 4 -9.24 11.57 29.91
C ALA A 4 -9.23 11.31 28.41
N SER A 5 -9.29 12.43 27.70
CA SER A 5 -9.13 12.59 26.27
C SER A 5 -7.71 12.26 25.82
N HIS A 6 -7.65 11.63 24.64
CA HIS A 6 -6.64 11.77 23.60
C HIS A 6 -5.14 11.73 23.97
N SER A 7 -4.50 10.60 23.62
CA SER A 7 -3.10 10.58 23.19
C SER A 7 -2.86 9.53 22.10
N GLU A 8 -3.43 9.73 20.91
CA GLU A 8 -2.98 9.06 19.68
C GLU A 8 -2.57 10.12 18.66
N SER A 9 -1.35 10.63 18.82
CA SER A 9 -0.71 11.52 17.85
C SER A 9 0.80 11.51 18.10
N SER A 10 1.49 10.45 17.71
CA SER A 10 2.97 10.45 17.68
C SER A 10 3.61 9.60 16.60
N ALA A 11 2.87 9.13 15.58
CA ALA A 11 3.46 8.33 14.49
C ALA A 11 3.92 9.14 13.27
N VAL A 12 3.98 10.48 13.36
CA VAL A 12 4.17 11.37 12.20
C VAL A 12 5.65 11.47 11.75
N SER A 13 6.63 10.90 12.47
CA SER A 13 8.03 11.29 12.32
C SER A 13 9.05 10.20 11.92
N SER A 14 8.67 9.07 11.31
CA SER A 14 9.58 7.91 11.17
C SER A 14 10.19 7.63 9.78
N ILE A 15 10.17 8.60 8.85
CA ILE A 15 10.83 8.47 7.53
C ILE A 15 11.69 9.73 7.27
N SER A 16 12.99 9.56 7.02
CA SER A 16 13.95 10.65 6.82
C SER A 16 14.52 10.59 5.41
N ALA A 17 14.66 11.77 4.81
CA ALA A 17 15.38 11.96 3.55
C ALA A 17 16.87 12.35 3.76
N ALA A 18 17.32 12.47 5.02
CA ALA A 18 18.69 12.87 5.36
C ALA A 18 19.56 11.64 5.66
N PRO A 19 20.86 11.65 5.28
CA PRO A 19 21.80 10.60 5.65
C PRO A 19 22.03 10.62 7.17
N GLY A 20 21.53 9.60 7.86
CA GLY A 20 21.67 9.45 9.30
C GLY A 20 23.09 9.04 9.70
N THR A 21 23.66 9.69 10.70
CA THR A 21 24.98 9.41 11.25
C THR A 21 24.93 8.23 12.25
N GLY A 22 25.69 7.17 11.97
CA GLY A 22 26.38 6.36 12.99
C GLY A 22 25.68 5.14 13.62
N ALA A 23 24.43 4.81 13.28
CA ALA A 23 23.86 3.50 13.60
C ALA A 23 24.21 2.48 12.49
N ALA A 24 24.42 1.21 12.83
CA ALA A 24 24.58 0.16 11.81
C ALA A 24 23.36 0.19 10.88
N VAL A 25 23.57 0.55 9.61
CA VAL A 25 22.51 0.60 8.61
C VAL A 25 22.02 -0.83 8.41
N TYR A 26 20.76 -1.08 8.77
CA TYR A 26 20.09 -2.32 8.41
C TYR A 26 20.04 -2.41 6.89
N VAL A 27 20.58 -3.49 6.33
CA VAL A 27 20.48 -3.78 4.90
C VAL A 27 19.52 -4.96 4.74
N PRO A 28 18.34 -4.78 4.12
CA PRO A 28 17.40 -5.87 3.88
C PRO A 28 18.07 -7.05 3.13
N GLU A 29 17.69 -8.28 3.46
CA GLU A 29 18.36 -9.51 3.03
C GLU A 29 18.40 -9.66 1.50
N HIS A 30 17.31 -9.26 0.81
CA HIS A 30 17.14 -9.37 -0.64
C HIS A 30 17.15 -8.02 -1.36
N THR A 31 17.75 -6.99 -0.75
CA THR A 31 17.73 -5.62 -1.31
C THR A 31 18.18 -5.59 -2.76
N GLU A 32 19.27 -6.28 -3.10
CA GLU A 32 19.82 -6.27 -4.47
C GLU A 32 18.86 -6.91 -5.49
N GLN A 33 18.25 -8.05 -5.15
CA GLN A 33 17.29 -8.73 -6.01
C GLN A 33 16.00 -7.92 -6.17
N ILE A 34 15.51 -7.30 -5.08
CA ILE A 34 14.35 -6.41 -5.13
C ILE A 34 14.65 -5.19 -6.00
N VAL A 35 15.83 -4.57 -5.85
CA VAL A 35 16.25 -3.44 -6.70
C VAL A 35 16.31 -3.86 -8.16
N ALA A 36 16.94 -4.98 -8.49
CA ALA A 36 17.01 -5.49 -9.86
C ALA A 36 15.62 -5.76 -10.45
N HIS A 37 14.69 -6.29 -9.65
CA HIS A 37 13.30 -6.50 -10.04
C HIS A 37 12.57 -5.18 -10.32
N ILE A 38 12.74 -4.19 -9.45
CA ILE A 38 12.20 -2.83 -9.65
C ILE A 38 12.79 -2.20 -10.92
N GLU A 39 14.11 -2.27 -11.10
CA GLU A 39 14.81 -1.74 -12.28
C GLU A 39 14.26 -2.31 -13.58
N LYS A 40 14.10 -3.64 -13.62
CA LYS A 40 13.62 -4.38 -14.80
C LYS A 40 12.19 -4.00 -15.18
N HIS A 41 11.31 -3.78 -14.20
CA HIS A 41 9.86 -3.70 -14.44
C HIS A 41 9.26 -2.31 -14.25
N ALA A 42 9.79 -1.50 -13.33
CA ALA A 42 9.30 -0.17 -13.00
C ALA A 42 10.28 0.95 -13.38
N GLY A 43 11.59 0.68 -13.44
CA GLY A 43 12.66 1.63 -13.79
C GLY A 43 13.65 1.83 -12.65
N VAL A 44 14.73 2.57 -12.92
CA VAL A 44 15.85 2.72 -11.97
C VAL A 44 15.41 3.49 -10.72
N PRO A 45 15.54 2.92 -9.51
CA PRO A 45 15.32 3.66 -8.27
C PRO A 45 16.25 4.87 -8.18
N ALA A 46 15.69 6.06 -8.05
CA ALA A 46 16.44 7.31 -7.97
C ALA A 46 16.88 7.62 -6.52
N ARG A 47 16.13 7.12 -5.53
CA ARG A 47 16.45 7.26 -4.09
C ARG A 47 15.74 6.20 -3.27
N VAL A 48 16.17 6.05 -2.03
CA VAL A 48 15.54 5.22 -1.00
C VAL A 48 15.11 6.13 0.16
N LEU A 49 13.90 5.92 0.66
CA LEU A 49 13.42 6.52 1.90
C LEU A 49 13.64 5.52 3.02
N HIS A 50 14.57 5.83 3.93
CA HIS A 50 14.94 4.91 5.00
C HIS A 50 14.01 5.04 6.21
N ALA A 51 13.73 3.90 6.85
CA ALA A 51 13.07 3.89 8.15
C ALA A 51 13.96 4.59 9.21
N VAL A 52 13.41 5.56 9.93
CA VAL A 52 14.18 6.37 10.92
C VAL A 52 14.34 5.65 12.25
N ASP A 53 13.35 4.83 12.63
CA ASP A 53 13.34 4.10 13.89
C ASP A 53 12.86 2.66 13.65
N SER A 54 13.77 1.69 13.74
CA SER A 54 13.47 0.25 13.64
C SER A 54 13.45 -0.40 15.01
N ALA A 55 12.65 0.15 15.94
CA ALA A 55 12.27 -0.58 17.16
C ALA A 55 11.34 -1.76 16.84
N ASP A 56 10.69 -1.73 15.67
CA ASP A 56 9.94 -2.84 15.10
C ASP A 56 10.89 -3.85 14.45
N GLN A 57 10.51 -5.14 14.48
CA GLN A 57 11.32 -6.24 13.94
C GLN A 57 11.62 -6.11 12.44
N ALA A 58 10.82 -5.38 11.66
CA ALA A 58 11.01 -5.17 10.23
C ALA A 58 11.27 -3.69 9.94
N ALA A 59 12.53 -3.31 9.75
CA ALA A 59 12.87 -2.07 9.09
C ALA A 59 12.40 -2.16 7.64
N VAL A 60 11.55 -1.21 7.22
CA VAL A 60 10.99 -1.19 5.87
C VAL A 60 11.42 0.10 5.20
N ASP A 61 12.26 -0.05 4.19
CA ASP A 61 12.69 1.02 3.30
C ASP A 61 11.72 1.14 2.13
N ILE A 62 11.71 2.30 1.47
CA ILE A 62 10.88 2.54 0.28
C ILE A 62 11.76 3.04 -0.86
N HIS A 63 11.88 2.23 -1.91
CA HIS A 63 12.53 2.60 -3.16
C HIS A 63 11.61 3.49 -3.99
N VAL A 64 12.17 4.57 -4.52
CA VAL A 64 11.44 5.56 -5.31
C VAL A 64 11.95 5.54 -6.75
N VAL A 65 11.08 5.19 -7.69
CA VAL A 65 11.32 5.34 -9.13
C VAL A 65 10.67 6.64 -9.58
N GLU A 66 11.47 7.55 -10.14
CA GLU A 66 10.97 8.82 -10.68
C GLU A 66 10.25 8.64 -12.03
N PRO A 67 9.39 9.58 -12.42
CA PRO A 67 8.63 9.50 -13.67
C PRO A 67 9.55 9.46 -14.88
N SER A 68 9.10 8.76 -15.91
CA SER A 68 9.68 8.77 -17.26
C SER A 68 8.61 9.13 -18.29
N GLU A 69 9.01 9.33 -19.55
CA GLU A 69 8.04 9.54 -20.64
C GLU A 69 7.07 8.37 -20.77
N ALA A 70 7.55 7.13 -20.61
CA ALA A 70 6.71 5.93 -20.67
C ALA A 70 5.84 5.73 -19.43
N ARG A 71 6.27 6.22 -18.26
CA ARG A 71 5.57 6.12 -16.97
C ARG A 71 5.54 7.49 -16.29
N PRO A 72 4.56 8.36 -16.61
CA PRO A 72 4.49 9.72 -16.09
C PRO A 72 3.89 9.75 -14.66
N PHE A 73 4.43 8.93 -13.76
CA PHE A 73 4.07 8.84 -12.35
C PHE A 73 5.27 8.29 -11.55
N ARG A 74 5.29 8.53 -10.24
CA ARG A 74 6.29 7.94 -9.34
C ARG A 74 5.81 6.60 -8.83
N THR A 75 6.71 5.63 -8.73
CA THR A 75 6.45 4.32 -8.12
C THR A 75 7.23 4.20 -6.82
N PHE A 76 6.55 3.72 -5.78
CA PHE A 76 7.09 3.51 -4.45
C PHE A 76 6.96 2.04 -4.11
N VAL A 77 8.06 1.37 -3.85
CA VAL A 77 8.10 -0.08 -3.58
C VAL A 77 8.81 -0.31 -2.26
N THR A 78 8.22 -1.09 -1.37
CA THR A 78 8.87 -1.44 -0.11
C THR A 78 10.03 -2.41 -0.35
N ALA A 79 11.03 -2.35 0.52
CA ALA A 79 12.05 -3.36 0.67
C ALA A 79 12.27 -3.62 2.17
N GLY A 80 12.28 -4.90 2.54
CA GLY A 80 12.52 -5.37 3.90
C GLY A 80 11.27 -5.85 4.63
N MET A 81 10.08 -5.69 4.04
CA MET A 81 8.89 -6.39 4.53
C MET A 81 9.06 -7.90 4.42
N SER A 82 9.72 -8.35 3.35
CA SER A 82 9.95 -9.77 3.05
C SER A 82 11.16 -10.40 3.75
N ASP A 83 11.89 -9.65 4.58
CA ASP A 83 13.01 -10.20 5.36
C ASP A 83 12.53 -11.20 6.41
N PHE A 84 11.29 -11.04 6.87
CA PHE A 84 10.63 -11.95 7.80
C PHE A 84 9.41 -12.58 7.14
N ALA A 85 9.16 -13.84 7.47
CA ALA A 85 7.95 -14.52 7.04
C ALA A 85 6.73 -13.95 7.77
N MET A 86 5.69 -13.64 7.02
CA MET A 86 4.34 -13.45 7.54
C MET A 86 3.78 -14.78 8.09
N VAL A 87 2.59 -14.73 8.71
CA VAL A 87 1.95 -15.89 9.35
C VAL A 87 0.69 -16.32 8.59
N PRO A 88 0.80 -16.93 7.39
CA PRO A 88 -0.36 -17.41 6.66
C PRO A 88 -0.95 -18.68 7.29
N PRO A 89 -2.23 -19.02 6.98
CA PRO A 89 -2.77 -20.35 7.22
C PRO A 89 -1.93 -21.44 6.52
N LYS A 90 -1.93 -22.66 7.07
CA LYS A 90 -1.12 -23.78 6.56
C LYS A 90 -1.29 -24.06 5.06
N MET A 91 -2.48 -23.88 4.51
CA MET A 91 -2.75 -24.09 3.07
C MET A 91 -2.09 -23.06 2.15
N TYR A 92 -1.57 -21.95 2.70
CA TYR A 92 -0.89 -20.87 2.00
C TYR A 92 0.53 -20.65 2.53
N SER A 93 1.20 -21.69 3.03
CA SER A 93 2.53 -21.61 3.63
C SER A 93 3.62 -21.07 2.70
N ASP A 94 3.38 -21.10 1.39
CA ASP A 94 4.32 -20.61 0.37
C ASP A 94 4.16 -19.10 0.12
N TRP A 95 3.05 -18.51 0.54
CA TRP A 95 2.68 -17.10 0.30
C TRP A 95 3.09 -16.18 1.46
N LYS A 96 4.19 -16.48 2.13
CA LYS A 96 4.57 -15.84 3.40
C LYS A 96 5.53 -14.65 3.26
N TYR A 97 5.94 -14.30 2.03
CA TYR A 97 6.83 -13.17 1.78
C TYR A 97 6.21 -12.23 0.76
N ALA A 98 6.15 -10.94 1.09
CA ALA A 98 5.58 -9.94 0.21
C ALA A 98 6.29 -8.61 0.34
N GLU A 99 6.20 -7.81 -0.71
CA GLU A 99 6.47 -6.39 -0.71
C GLU A 99 5.21 -5.65 -1.21
N LEU A 100 5.09 -4.39 -0.84
CA LEU A 100 3.97 -3.52 -1.19
C LEU A 100 4.44 -2.41 -2.10
N PHE A 101 3.52 -1.93 -2.94
CA PHE A 101 3.80 -0.74 -3.73
C PHE A 101 2.56 0.11 -3.97
N LEU A 102 2.80 1.36 -4.35
CA LEU A 102 1.78 2.26 -4.89
C LEU A 102 2.42 3.23 -5.87
N CYS A 103 1.59 3.92 -6.65
CA CYS A 103 2.04 4.96 -7.55
C CYS A 103 1.37 6.30 -7.22
N LEU A 104 2.14 7.40 -7.33
CA LEU A 104 1.63 8.76 -7.14
C LEU A 104 1.81 9.58 -8.41
N PRO A 105 0.87 10.49 -8.74
CA PRO A 105 1.03 11.37 -9.90
C PRO A 105 2.22 12.30 -9.69
N THR A 106 2.79 12.81 -10.79
CA THR A 106 3.92 13.76 -10.74
C THR A 106 3.61 15.04 -9.97
N SER A 107 2.33 15.42 -9.94
CA SER A 107 1.79 16.56 -9.18
C SER A 107 1.78 16.36 -7.66
N TRP A 108 1.92 15.11 -7.17
CA TRP A 108 2.00 14.84 -5.74
C TRP A 108 3.32 15.38 -5.17
N ARG A 109 3.24 16.19 -4.10
CA ARG A 109 4.40 16.88 -3.53
C ARG A 109 5.03 16.03 -2.44
N ILE A 110 6.27 15.59 -2.68
CA ILE A 110 7.00 14.69 -1.76
C ILE A 110 8.37 15.22 -1.35
N ASP A 111 8.67 16.47 -1.69
CA ASP A 111 9.88 17.14 -1.22
C ASP A 111 9.83 17.36 0.30
N TYR A 112 11.00 17.61 0.89
CA TYR A 112 11.18 17.74 2.33
C TYR A 112 10.22 18.75 2.98
N ASP A 113 9.95 19.87 2.29
CA ASP A 113 9.11 20.96 2.81
C ASP A 113 7.60 20.63 2.75
N ASN A 114 7.19 19.75 1.83
CA ASN A 114 5.79 19.36 1.67
C ASN A 114 5.44 18.02 2.31
N TRP A 115 6.41 17.14 2.53
CA TRP A 115 6.19 15.80 3.09
C TRP A 115 5.67 15.83 4.54
N GLN A 116 6.01 16.86 5.31
CA GLN A 116 5.50 17.00 6.69
C GLN A 116 4.00 17.35 6.76
N LYS A 117 3.37 17.71 5.64
CA LYS A 117 1.93 17.99 5.58
C LYS A 117 1.16 16.68 5.47
N ASP A 118 0.17 16.48 6.34
CA ASP A 118 -0.64 15.25 6.37
C ASP A 118 -1.28 14.90 5.03
N GLU A 119 -1.71 15.90 4.25
CA GLU A 119 -2.31 15.72 2.93
C GLU A 119 -1.38 15.06 1.90
N ASN A 120 -0.06 15.20 2.08
CA ASN A 120 0.96 14.65 1.18
C ASN A 120 1.61 13.38 1.73
N ALA A 121 1.79 13.30 3.06
CA ALA A 121 2.51 12.20 3.71
C ALA A 121 1.69 10.91 3.80
N TRP A 122 0.35 11.02 3.84
CA TRP A 122 -0.50 9.87 4.18
C TRP A 122 -0.29 8.63 3.30
N PRO A 123 -0.03 8.70 1.97
CA PRO A 123 0.10 7.49 1.16
C PRO A 123 1.32 6.66 1.57
N LEU A 124 2.49 7.27 1.75
CA LEU A 124 3.69 6.50 2.15
C LEU A 124 3.66 6.16 3.64
N ARG A 125 3.02 6.98 4.50
CA ARG A 125 2.75 6.60 5.89
C ARG A 125 1.92 5.31 5.93
N ILE A 126 0.88 5.23 5.11
CA ILE A 126 0.07 4.02 4.99
C ILE A 126 0.88 2.86 4.44
N LEU A 127 1.65 3.06 3.35
CA LEU A 127 2.50 2.03 2.77
C LEU A 127 3.44 1.41 3.82
N ALA A 128 4.16 2.24 4.56
CA ALA A 128 5.05 1.81 5.64
C ALA A 128 4.30 1.12 6.79
N ASN A 129 3.13 1.62 7.18
CA ASN A 129 2.33 1.02 8.24
C ASN A 129 1.79 -0.37 7.88
N ILE A 130 1.28 -0.54 6.66
CA ILE A 130 0.78 -1.84 6.20
C ILE A 130 1.92 -2.83 6.01
N ALA A 131 3.09 -2.40 5.55
CA ALA A 131 4.26 -3.27 5.42
C ALA A 131 4.72 -3.86 6.76
N ARG A 132 4.53 -3.12 7.86
CA ARG A 132 4.88 -3.58 9.22
C ARG A 132 3.75 -4.37 9.90
N LEU A 133 2.52 -4.29 9.39
CA LEU A 133 1.33 -4.87 10.02
C LEU A 133 1.45 -6.39 10.23
N PRO A 134 1.90 -7.22 9.25
CA PRO A 134 2.06 -8.65 9.44
C PRO A 134 2.98 -9.02 10.60
N HIS A 135 4.07 -8.26 10.78
CA HIS A 135 5.09 -8.54 11.77
C HIS A 135 4.68 -8.09 13.17
N ARG A 136 4.03 -6.92 13.28
CA ARG A 136 3.51 -6.41 14.57
C ARG A 136 2.40 -7.28 15.16
N HIS A 137 1.60 -7.91 14.30
CA HIS A 137 0.40 -8.64 14.72
C HIS A 137 0.45 -10.14 14.44
N ALA A 138 1.61 -10.67 14.03
CA ALA A 138 1.78 -12.08 13.65
C ALA A 138 0.66 -12.55 12.71
N THR A 139 0.45 -11.80 11.62
CA THR A 139 -0.62 -12.01 10.66
C THR A 139 -0.07 -12.11 9.24
N TRP A 140 -0.97 -12.16 8.26
CA TRP A 140 -0.68 -12.32 6.85
C TRP A 140 -1.50 -11.35 6.01
N ILE A 141 -0.92 -10.91 4.90
CA ILE A 141 -1.63 -10.14 3.88
C ILE A 141 -1.66 -10.89 2.55
N TRP A 142 -2.75 -10.72 1.80
CA TRP A 142 -2.98 -11.45 0.56
C TRP A 142 -3.81 -10.65 -0.44
N TYR A 143 -3.80 -11.11 -1.69
CA TYR A 143 -4.61 -10.56 -2.76
C TYR A 143 -6.10 -10.48 -2.39
N GLY A 144 -6.72 -9.33 -2.68
CA GLY A 144 -8.11 -9.04 -2.40
C GLY A 144 -8.42 -8.80 -0.93
N GLN A 145 -7.46 -8.85 0.00
CA GLN A 145 -7.71 -8.44 1.39
C GLN A 145 -8.05 -6.95 1.45
N THR A 146 -9.04 -6.59 2.29
CA THR A 146 -9.35 -5.20 2.61
C THR A 146 -8.85 -4.86 4.00
N LEU A 147 -8.19 -3.70 4.13
CA LEU A 147 -7.63 -3.19 5.37
C LEU A 147 -8.34 -1.86 5.70
N PRO A 148 -9.36 -1.89 6.58
CA PRO A 148 -10.06 -0.68 6.98
C PRO A 148 -9.20 0.21 7.89
N ASN A 149 -9.38 1.52 7.80
CA ASN A 149 -8.72 2.47 8.69
C ASN A 149 -9.53 2.64 9.98
N GLY A 150 -9.21 1.79 10.96
CA GLY A 150 -9.92 1.72 12.24
C GLY A 150 -11.19 0.87 12.18
N ASN A 151 -11.83 0.75 13.34
CA ASN A 151 -13.11 0.07 13.50
C ASN A 151 -14.01 0.92 14.43
N PRO A 152 -15.03 1.63 13.92
CA PRO A 152 -15.51 1.61 12.53
C PRO A 152 -14.52 2.26 11.53
N PRO A 153 -14.59 1.92 10.23
CA PRO A 153 -13.72 2.51 9.21
C PRO A 153 -13.90 4.04 9.10
N THR A 154 -12.79 4.77 9.08
CA THR A 154 -12.73 6.23 8.94
C THR A 154 -11.87 6.64 7.74
N PRO A 155 -11.97 7.88 7.23
CA PRO A 155 -11.13 8.33 6.13
C PRO A 155 -9.62 8.12 6.35
N LEU A 156 -8.88 7.68 5.32
CA LEU A 156 -7.42 7.46 5.37
C LEU A 156 -6.61 8.74 5.63
N ALA A 157 -7.16 9.89 5.24
CA ALA A 157 -6.66 11.22 5.56
C ALA A 157 -7.83 12.22 5.58
N PRO A 158 -7.70 13.38 6.24
CA PRO A 158 -8.76 14.40 6.28
C PRO A 158 -9.19 14.92 4.90
N SER A 159 -8.31 14.82 3.89
CA SER A 159 -8.51 15.34 2.54
C SER A 159 -9.19 14.37 1.57
N VAL A 160 -9.42 13.11 1.96
CA VAL A 160 -9.96 12.06 1.06
C VAL A 160 -11.14 11.35 1.71
N GLY A 161 -11.99 10.71 0.89
CA GLY A 161 -13.12 9.92 1.41
C GLY A 161 -12.89 8.41 1.43
N PHE A 162 -11.70 7.92 1.06
CA PHE A 162 -11.36 6.50 1.15
C PHE A 162 -11.30 6.06 2.60
N THR A 163 -11.94 4.94 2.93
CA THR A 163 -12.00 4.43 4.32
C THR A 163 -11.15 3.17 4.52
N SER A 164 -10.67 2.57 3.43
CA SER A 164 -9.97 1.29 3.46
C SER A 164 -9.01 1.17 2.29
N LEU A 165 -8.13 0.18 2.35
CA LEU A 165 -7.26 -0.24 1.26
C LEU A 165 -7.67 -1.62 0.78
N VAL A 166 -7.52 -1.91 -0.51
CA VAL A 166 -7.53 -3.28 -1.03
C VAL A 166 -6.17 -3.59 -1.63
N LEU A 167 -5.69 -4.81 -1.39
CA LEU A 167 -4.46 -5.36 -1.95
C LEU A 167 -4.77 -6.00 -3.31
N LEU A 168 -4.14 -5.53 -4.39
CA LEU A 168 -4.39 -6.03 -5.75
C LEU A 168 -3.09 -6.36 -6.48
N THR A 169 -3.17 -7.11 -7.57
CA THR A 169 -2.04 -7.31 -8.49
C THR A 169 -1.72 -6.01 -9.25
N PRO A 170 -0.51 -5.88 -9.82
CA PRO A 170 -0.16 -4.73 -10.65
C PRO A 170 -1.07 -4.59 -11.87
N VAL A 171 -1.45 -3.35 -12.20
CA VAL A 171 -2.23 -3.03 -13.41
C VAL A 171 -1.42 -2.15 -14.37
N ARG A 172 -0.57 -1.28 -13.84
CA ARG A 172 0.31 -0.38 -14.62
C ARG A 172 1.72 -0.94 -14.82
N LEU A 173 2.13 -1.91 -14.01
CA LEU A 173 3.39 -2.62 -14.18
C LEU A 173 3.13 -3.96 -14.89
N PRO A 174 4.14 -4.54 -15.58
CA PRO A 174 4.01 -5.85 -16.22
C PRO A 174 3.60 -6.95 -15.23
N GLU A 175 2.91 -7.99 -15.70
CA GLU A 175 2.50 -9.14 -14.88
C GLU A 175 3.70 -9.80 -14.16
N ASP A 176 4.84 -9.90 -14.84
CA ASP A 176 6.11 -10.39 -14.28
C ASP A 176 6.60 -9.60 -13.06
N PHE A 177 6.07 -8.40 -12.77
CA PHE A 177 6.38 -7.67 -11.55
C PHE A 177 5.77 -8.32 -10.30
N LEU A 178 4.70 -9.11 -10.45
CA LEU A 178 3.95 -9.70 -9.34
C LEU A 178 4.81 -10.62 -8.47
N GLU A 179 5.79 -11.31 -9.05
CA GLU A 179 6.56 -12.34 -8.35
C GLU A 179 8.06 -12.18 -8.59
N LEU A 180 8.83 -12.35 -7.53
CA LEU A 180 10.29 -12.45 -7.57
C LEU A 180 10.73 -13.75 -6.90
N PRO A 181 11.12 -14.77 -7.67
CA PRO A 181 11.81 -15.93 -7.15
C PRO A 181 13.17 -15.52 -6.59
N ILE A 182 13.47 -15.97 -5.38
CA ILE A 182 14.76 -15.81 -4.72
C ILE A 182 15.41 -17.19 -4.63
N ASP A 183 16.55 -17.31 -5.31
CA ASP A 183 17.45 -18.43 -5.12
C ASP A 183 18.13 -18.30 -3.76
N GLY A 184 17.83 -19.25 -2.87
CA GLY A 184 18.52 -19.35 -1.60
C GLY A 184 19.87 -20.07 -1.73
N LYS A 185 20.63 -20.13 -0.63
CA LYS A 185 21.91 -20.88 -0.59
C LYS A 185 21.68 -22.38 -0.76
N THR A 186 20.52 -22.86 -0.34
CA THR A 186 20.04 -24.24 -0.49
C THR A 186 18.63 -24.26 -1.07
N ASP A 187 18.17 -25.43 -1.52
CA ASP A 187 16.78 -25.60 -1.98
C ASP A 187 15.75 -25.27 -0.89
N ALA A 188 16.11 -25.44 0.39
CA ALA A 188 15.24 -25.10 1.52
C ALA A 188 15.13 -23.58 1.76
N ASP A 189 16.07 -22.81 1.23
CA ASP A 189 16.13 -21.35 1.37
C ASP A 189 15.43 -20.62 0.20
N LYS A 190 14.98 -21.36 -0.82
CA LYS A 190 14.21 -20.80 -1.93
C LYS A 190 12.90 -20.22 -1.43
N LYS A 191 12.57 -19.02 -1.90
CA LYS A 191 11.32 -18.33 -1.61
C LYS A 191 10.86 -17.51 -2.79
N THR A 192 9.57 -17.24 -2.86
CA THR A 192 9.00 -16.29 -3.82
C THR A 192 8.48 -15.08 -3.05
N LEU A 193 8.87 -13.89 -3.48
CA LEU A 193 8.31 -12.64 -2.98
C LEU A 193 7.14 -12.25 -3.87
N HIS A 194 6.02 -11.86 -3.26
CA HIS A 194 4.85 -11.37 -3.99
C HIS A 194 4.70 -9.86 -3.83
N PHE A 195 4.43 -9.14 -4.91
CA PHE A 195 4.27 -7.69 -4.93
C PHE A 195 2.78 -7.33 -5.03
N PHE A 196 2.24 -6.71 -3.98
CA PHE A 196 0.84 -6.26 -3.98
C PHE A 196 0.74 -4.73 -4.00
N SER A 197 -0.16 -4.23 -4.85
CA SER A 197 -0.49 -2.82 -4.88
C SER A 197 -1.47 -2.47 -3.76
N LEU A 198 -1.29 -1.28 -3.17
CA LEU A 198 -2.27 -0.68 -2.26
C LEU A 198 -3.20 0.26 -3.02
N VAL A 199 -4.48 -0.09 -3.09
CA VAL A 199 -5.51 0.73 -3.74
C VAL A 199 -6.52 1.23 -2.70
N PRO A 200 -6.57 2.54 -2.43
CA PRO A 200 -7.60 3.13 -1.57
C PRO A 200 -9.01 2.99 -2.14
N ILE A 201 -9.95 2.56 -1.30
CA ILE A 201 -11.36 2.35 -1.66
C ILE A 201 -12.33 3.04 -0.68
N TYR A 202 -13.50 3.39 -1.20
CA TYR A 202 -14.62 3.92 -0.42
C TYR A 202 -15.39 2.80 0.29
N ALA A 203 -16.13 3.16 1.34
CA ALA A 203 -16.98 2.21 2.08
C ALA A 203 -18.05 1.53 1.20
N ASP A 204 -18.56 2.20 0.16
CA ASP A 204 -19.51 1.57 -0.77
C ASP A 204 -18.84 0.60 -1.75
N GLU A 205 -17.57 0.81 -2.10
CA GLU A 205 -16.74 -0.11 -2.88
C GLU A 205 -16.36 -1.36 -2.06
N GLU A 206 -15.99 -1.18 -0.78
CA GLU A 206 -15.80 -2.31 0.15
C GLU A 206 -17.09 -3.11 0.32
N LYS A 207 -18.24 -2.42 0.40
CA LYS A 207 -19.54 -3.08 0.44
C LYS A 207 -19.83 -3.86 -0.83
N LEU A 208 -19.52 -3.32 -2.02
CA LEU A 208 -19.64 -4.04 -3.29
C LEU A 208 -18.84 -5.34 -3.24
N LYS A 209 -17.57 -5.28 -2.82
CA LYS A 209 -16.73 -6.47 -2.65
C LYS A 209 -17.32 -7.49 -1.69
N THR A 210 -17.81 -7.02 -0.54
CA THR A 210 -18.41 -7.89 0.49
C THR A 210 -19.65 -8.60 -0.04
N GLN A 211 -20.42 -7.94 -0.89
CA GLN A 211 -21.67 -8.47 -1.44
C GLN A 211 -21.49 -9.34 -2.70
N GLN A 212 -20.47 -9.06 -3.51
CA GLN A 212 -20.36 -9.61 -4.87
C GLN A 212 -18.99 -10.22 -5.19
N GLY A 213 -18.03 -10.20 -4.27
CA GLY A 213 -16.69 -10.76 -4.48
C GLY A 213 -15.66 -9.73 -4.96
N ILE A 214 -14.39 -10.16 -4.98
CA ILE A 214 -13.25 -9.32 -5.37
C ILE A 214 -13.30 -8.97 -6.85
N GLU A 215 -13.74 -9.91 -7.69
CA GLU A 215 -13.83 -9.76 -9.14
C GLU A 215 -14.82 -8.65 -9.53
N ALA A 216 -15.92 -8.52 -8.77
CA ALA A 216 -16.88 -7.44 -8.96
C ALA A 216 -16.29 -6.07 -8.62
N LEU A 217 -15.50 -5.98 -7.55
CA LEU A 217 -14.79 -4.75 -7.18
C LEU A 217 -13.73 -4.40 -8.22
N GLU A 218 -12.88 -5.34 -8.63
CA GLU A 218 -11.84 -5.09 -9.63
C GLU A 218 -12.43 -4.64 -10.96
N LYS A 219 -13.50 -5.29 -11.44
CA LYS A 219 -14.20 -4.87 -12.65
C LYS A 219 -14.70 -3.42 -12.54
N ALA A 220 -15.24 -3.03 -11.39
CA ALA A 220 -15.71 -1.68 -11.15
C ALA A 220 -14.54 -0.67 -11.08
N LEU A 221 -13.45 -1.00 -10.39
CA LEU A 221 -12.24 -0.19 -10.32
C LEU A 221 -11.61 0.00 -11.70
N GLN A 222 -11.50 -1.08 -12.49
CA GLN A 222 -10.99 -1.04 -13.87
C GLN A 222 -11.86 -0.16 -14.76
N ALA A 223 -13.19 -0.30 -14.69
CA ALA A 223 -14.12 0.55 -15.44
C ALA A 223 -14.01 2.04 -15.03
N GLY A 224 -13.71 2.32 -13.76
CA GLY A 224 -13.41 3.66 -13.25
C GLY A 224 -11.98 4.14 -13.50
N GLY A 225 -11.13 3.35 -14.17
CA GLY A 225 -9.72 3.66 -14.38
C GLY A 225 -8.93 3.81 -13.08
N CYS A 226 -9.34 3.12 -12.02
CA CYS A 226 -8.72 3.07 -10.70
C CYS A 226 -7.73 1.91 -10.65
N THR A 227 -6.51 2.19 -10.18
CA THR A 227 -5.33 1.30 -10.25
C THR A 227 -4.41 1.62 -9.06
N GLU A 228 -3.20 1.09 -9.03
CA GLU A 228 -2.15 1.46 -8.06
C GLU A 228 -1.72 2.95 -8.13
N LEU A 229 -1.98 3.64 -9.25
CA LEU A 229 -1.81 5.11 -9.33
C LEU A 229 -2.96 5.82 -8.64
N LEU A 230 -2.65 6.42 -7.50
CA LEU A 230 -3.58 7.16 -6.66
C LEU A 230 -4.19 8.35 -7.39
N LYS A 231 -5.52 8.40 -7.39
CA LYS A 231 -6.34 9.56 -7.80
C LYS A 231 -7.15 10.01 -6.59
N ALA A 232 -6.62 10.97 -5.82
CA ALA A 232 -7.24 11.38 -4.55
C ALA A 232 -8.60 12.09 -4.72
N ASP A 233 -8.84 12.66 -5.90
CA ASP A 233 -10.02 13.43 -6.28
C ASP A 233 -11.10 12.60 -7.00
N ARG A 234 -10.88 11.29 -7.19
CA ARG A 234 -11.86 10.42 -7.84
C ARG A 234 -13.14 10.30 -7.01
N ALA A 235 -14.28 10.06 -7.67
CA ALA A 235 -15.47 9.59 -6.98
C ALA A 235 -15.42 8.07 -6.73
N SER A 236 -16.36 7.56 -5.92
CA SER A 236 -16.60 6.11 -5.82
C SER A 236 -17.01 5.54 -7.18
N VAL A 237 -16.52 4.34 -7.50
CA VAL A 237 -16.91 3.58 -8.70
C VAL A 237 -18.30 2.94 -8.57
N VAL A 238 -18.88 2.97 -7.37
CA VAL A 238 -20.25 2.49 -7.13
C VAL A 238 -21.24 3.62 -7.40
N VAL A 239 -21.95 3.53 -8.53
CA VAL A 239 -23.05 4.44 -8.84
C VAL A 239 -24.20 4.19 -7.87
N LYS A 240 -24.50 5.17 -7.03
CA LYS A 240 -25.69 5.12 -6.17
C LYS A 240 -26.93 5.32 -7.04
N THR A 241 -27.72 4.27 -7.22
CA THR A 241 -29.04 4.43 -7.86
C THR A 241 -29.87 5.38 -6.99
N PRO A 242 -30.38 6.51 -7.53
CA PRO A 242 -31.23 7.39 -6.75
C PRO A 242 -32.43 6.59 -6.22
N LYS A 243 -32.69 6.67 -4.91
CA LYS A 243 -33.91 6.10 -4.35
C LYS A 243 -35.08 6.72 -5.10
N LYS A 244 -35.91 5.89 -5.77
CA LYS A 244 -37.16 6.37 -6.38
C LYS A 244 -37.91 7.15 -5.29
N SER A 245 -38.13 8.44 -5.56
CA SER A 245 -38.89 9.32 -4.66
C SER A 245 -40.20 8.62 -4.28
N PHE A 246 -40.52 8.63 -2.99
CA PHE A 246 -41.78 8.09 -2.47
C PHE A 246 -43.00 8.68 -3.21
N TRP A 247 -42.89 9.93 -3.70
CA TRP A 247 -43.90 10.62 -4.49
C TRP A 247 -44.10 10.03 -5.90
N GLY A 248 -43.08 9.41 -6.50
CA GLY A 248 -43.20 8.74 -7.81
C GLY A 248 -43.94 7.40 -7.75
N ARG A 249 -44.23 6.88 -6.55
CA ARG A 249 -45.01 5.65 -6.32
C ARG A 249 -46.45 5.92 -5.88
N LEU A 250 -46.76 7.14 -5.43
CA LEU A 250 -48.11 7.53 -4.99
C LEU A 250 -48.91 8.25 -6.08
N PHE A 251 -48.25 8.82 -7.10
CA PHE A 251 -48.89 9.63 -8.14
C PHE A 251 -48.54 9.17 -9.57
N GLY A 252 -48.08 7.92 -9.73
CA GLY A 252 -47.74 7.31 -11.02
C GLY A 252 -48.51 6.02 -11.26
#